data_AF-A0A661N0Y0-F1
#
_entry.id   AF-A0A661N0Y0-F1
#
_cell.length_a   1.000
_cell.length_b   1.000
_cell.length_c   1.000
_cell.angle_alpha   90.00
_cell.angle_beta   90.00
_cell.angle_gamma   90.00
#
_symmetry.space_group_name_H-M   'P 1'
#
loop_
_entity.id
_entity.type
_entity.pdbx_description
1 polymer ?
#
loop_
_entity_poly.entity_id
_entity_poly.type
_entity_poly.pdbx_seq_one_letter_code
_entity_poly.pdbx_strand_id
1 'polypeptide(L)'
;MKARIVAIVLMLGIVAGIWSLRGRAMDHYLSMQAYEDIYYLPPPKWLQVMSLGHRRAVADLIWLRALIYFGDEFVNRGAVKHVFHYGEAMLALDPDFRRVYRWIGVAGVYTPTGSPPEFVERAIDVLRRGVERFPNDGDLAWDAGATLIYELVPNLPRDDPDRERLKAEGNEHMMAAARLGAG
;
A
#
# COMPACT_ATOMS: atom_id res chain seq x y z
N MET A 1 -7.35 60.86 8.31
CA MET A 1 -6.00 60.32 8.63
C MET A 1 -6.04 59.27 9.72
N LYS A 2 -6.61 59.57 10.90
CA LYS A 2 -6.70 58.63 12.05
C LYS A 2 -7.40 57.30 11.73
N ALA A 3 -8.52 57.32 11.00
CA ALA A 3 -9.24 56.10 10.61
C ALA A 3 -8.44 55.15 9.70
N ARG A 4 -7.59 55.70 8.82
CA ARG A 4 -6.72 54.89 7.94
C ARG A 4 -5.60 54.22 8.74
N ILE A 5 -5.05 54.92 9.72
CA ILE A 5 -4.02 54.37 10.62
C ILE A 5 -4.62 53.24 11.47
N VAL A 6 -5.80 53.42 12.02
CA VAL A 6 -6.51 52.37 12.79
C VAL A 6 -6.81 51.15 11.93
N ALA A 7 -7.27 51.35 10.69
CA ALA A 7 -7.53 50.25 9.75
C ALA A 7 -6.25 49.47 9.40
N ILE A 8 -5.12 50.16 9.19
CA ILE A 8 -3.83 49.51 8.92
C ILE A 8 -3.35 48.69 10.12
N VAL A 9 -3.47 49.22 11.34
CA VAL A 9 -3.08 48.50 12.57
C VAL A 9 -3.96 47.27 12.78
N LEU A 10 -5.28 47.39 12.55
CA LEU A 10 -6.19 46.23 12.61
C LEU A 10 -5.85 45.18 11.56
N MET A 11 -5.55 45.60 10.33
CA MET A 11 -5.18 44.69 9.25
C MET A 11 -3.86 43.97 9.55
N LEU A 12 -2.85 44.67 10.07
CA LEU A 12 -1.60 44.06 10.53
C LEU A 12 -1.82 43.10 11.71
N GLY A 13 -2.71 43.44 12.64
CA GLY A 13 -3.08 42.56 13.75
C GLY A 13 -3.76 41.26 13.27
N ILE A 14 -4.66 41.37 12.28
CA ILE A 14 -5.32 40.21 11.66
C ILE A 14 -4.30 39.35 10.91
N VAL A 15 -3.42 39.95 10.11
CA VAL A 15 -2.38 39.21 9.36
C VAL A 15 -1.43 38.50 10.33
N ALA A 16 -0.96 39.17 11.39
CA ALA A 16 -0.11 38.58 12.41
C ALA A 16 -0.82 37.44 13.15
N GLY A 17 -2.11 37.62 13.46
CA GLY A 17 -2.94 36.59 14.08
C GLY A 17 -3.09 35.35 13.19
N ILE A 18 -3.39 35.53 11.90
CA ILE A 18 -3.48 34.45 10.91
C ILE A 18 -2.13 33.74 10.78
N TRP A 19 -1.02 34.49 10.72
CA TRP A 19 0.31 33.92 10.58
C TRP A 19 0.70 33.07 11.79
N SER A 20 0.38 33.53 13.02
CA SER A 20 0.63 32.78 14.25
C SER A 20 -0.25 31.54 14.37
N LEU A 21 -1.54 31.63 14.02
CA LEU A 21 -2.43 30.46 13.99
C LEU A 21 -1.94 29.44 12.97
N ARG A 22 -1.54 29.89 11.77
CA ARG A 22 -1.03 29.02 10.71
C ARG A 22 0.27 28.33 11.14
N GLY A 23 1.19 29.05 11.77
CA GLY A 23 2.43 28.48 12.30
C GLY A 23 2.16 27.38 13.32
N ARG A 24 1.35 27.67 14.34
CA ARG A 24 0.99 26.66 15.36
C ARG A 24 0.21 25.48 14.79
N ALA A 25 -0.72 25.71 13.87
CA ALA A 25 -1.46 24.63 13.22
C ALA A 25 -0.54 23.77 12.35
N MET A 26 0.45 24.36 11.69
CA MET A 26 1.45 23.63 10.92
C MET A 26 2.38 22.84 11.84
N ASP A 27 2.88 23.43 12.91
CA ASP A 27 3.74 22.74 13.88
C ASP A 27 3.00 21.57 14.54
N HIS A 28 1.72 21.74 14.84
CA HIS A 28 0.87 20.69 15.40
C HIS A 28 0.51 19.61 14.37
N TYR A 29 0.36 19.99 13.10
CA TYR A 29 0.17 19.05 11.99
C TYR A 29 1.44 18.22 11.77
N LEU A 30 2.61 18.87 11.76
CA LEU A 30 3.92 18.22 11.62
C LEU A 30 4.26 17.33 12.82
N SER A 31 3.87 17.71 14.04
CA SER A 31 4.07 16.87 15.23
C SER A 31 3.13 15.66 15.26
N MET A 32 1.94 15.75 14.67
CA MET A 32 1.04 14.61 14.44
C MET A 32 1.48 13.72 13.27
N GLN A 33 2.40 14.19 12.41
CA GLN A 33 3.09 13.37 11.41
C GLN A 33 4.31 12.63 12.00
N ALA A 34 4.52 12.67 13.32
CA ALA A 34 5.52 11.82 13.96
C ALA A 34 5.23 10.35 13.65
N TYR A 35 6.26 9.64 13.21
CA TYR A 35 6.19 8.23 12.84
C TYR A 35 5.62 7.38 13.99
N GLU A 36 4.42 6.83 13.79
CA GLU A 36 3.81 5.83 14.66
C GLU A 36 3.54 4.57 13.84
N ASP A 37 4.25 3.47 14.16
CA ASP A 37 4.02 2.11 13.63
C ASP A 37 2.74 1.52 14.27
N ILE A 38 1.61 2.18 14.04
CA ILE A 38 0.29 1.76 14.54
C ILE A 38 -0.61 1.49 13.34
N TYR A 39 -1.22 0.31 13.32
CA TYR A 39 -2.28 -0.01 12.39
C TYR A 39 -3.63 0.52 12.89
N TYR A 40 -4.23 1.44 12.13
CA TYR A 40 -5.39 2.21 12.57
C TYR A 40 -6.75 1.65 12.13
N LEU A 41 -6.80 0.59 11.31
CA LEU A 41 -8.06 0.14 10.72
C LEU A 41 -8.75 -0.93 11.57
N PRO A 42 -10.09 -0.89 11.67
CA PRO A 42 -10.84 -1.96 12.30
C PRO A 42 -10.79 -3.23 11.44
N PRO A 43 -11.16 -4.40 12.00
CA PRO A 43 -11.16 -5.65 11.25
C PRO A 43 -11.98 -5.56 9.95
N PRO A 44 -11.58 -6.25 8.85
CA PRO A 44 -12.22 -6.13 7.53
C PRO A 44 -13.75 -6.30 7.51
N LYS A 45 -14.30 -7.16 8.38
CA LYS A 45 -15.75 -7.37 8.50
C LYS A 45 -16.49 -6.10 8.95
N TRP A 46 -15.89 -5.33 9.85
CA TRP A 46 -16.47 -4.08 10.35
C TRP A 46 -16.31 -2.93 9.35
N LEU A 47 -15.21 -2.91 8.59
CA LEU A 47 -14.99 -1.92 7.53
C LEU A 47 -16.14 -1.90 6.51
N GLN A 48 -16.64 -3.06 6.10
CA GLN A 48 -17.76 -3.13 5.16
C GLN A 48 -19.03 -2.47 5.71
N VAL A 49 -19.32 -2.63 6.99
CA VAL A 49 -20.49 -2.02 7.66
C VAL A 49 -20.27 -0.52 7.86
N MET A 50 -19.10 -0.13 8.37
CA MET A 50 -18.73 1.26 8.63
C MET A 50 -18.60 2.10 7.36
N SER A 51 -18.43 1.47 6.19
CA SER A 51 -18.43 2.17 4.91
C SER A 51 -19.79 2.78 4.52
N LEU A 52 -20.88 2.39 5.19
CA LEU A 52 -22.25 2.87 4.92
C LEU A 52 -22.66 2.76 3.45
N GLY A 53 -22.14 1.74 2.74
CA GLY A 53 -22.39 1.50 1.32
C GLY A 53 -21.32 2.08 0.37
N HIS A 54 -20.46 2.98 0.84
CA HIS A 54 -19.39 3.60 0.05
C HIS A 54 -18.07 2.83 0.09
N ARG A 55 -18.12 1.51 -0.12
CA ARG A 55 -16.96 0.61 0.07
C ARG A 55 -15.74 0.99 -0.78
N ARG A 56 -15.94 1.29 -2.07
CA ARG A 56 -14.86 1.69 -2.99
C ARG A 56 -14.19 3.01 -2.57
N ALA A 57 -15.00 4.00 -2.19
CA ALA A 57 -14.47 5.28 -1.72
C ALA A 57 -13.66 5.11 -0.41
N VAL A 58 -14.11 4.24 0.49
CA VAL A 58 -13.33 3.91 1.69
C VAL A 58 -12.04 3.16 1.34
N ALA A 59 -12.07 2.24 0.36
CA ALA A 59 -10.87 1.58 -0.14
C ALA A 59 -9.87 2.59 -0.73
N ASP A 60 -10.34 3.59 -1.48
CA ASP A 60 -9.50 4.67 -2.02
C ASP A 60 -8.86 5.52 -0.91
N LEU A 61 -9.60 5.83 0.16
CA LEU A 61 -9.05 6.53 1.33
C LEU A 61 -7.99 5.70 2.05
N ILE A 62 -8.23 4.39 2.19
CA ILE A 62 -7.25 3.47 2.76
C ILE A 62 -6.02 3.37 1.88
N TRP A 63 -6.17 3.36 0.55
CA TRP A 63 -5.08 3.35 -0.41
C TRP A 63 -4.14 4.54 -0.21
N LEU A 64 -4.68 5.76 -0.06
CA LEU A 64 -3.86 6.94 0.22
C LEU A 64 -3.06 6.79 1.53
N ARG A 65 -3.70 6.28 2.59
CA ARG A 65 -3.04 6.04 3.88
C ARG A 65 -1.96 4.96 3.78
N ALA A 66 -2.21 3.89 3.03
CA ALA A 66 -1.28 2.78 2.82
C ALA A 66 -0.02 3.24 2.08
N LEU A 67 -0.16 4.12 1.07
CA LEU A 67 0.98 4.70 0.35
C LEU A 67 1.83 5.61 1.24
N ILE A 68 1.20 6.43 2.08
CA ILE A 68 1.92 7.28 3.04
C ILE A 68 2.69 6.39 4.04
N TYR A 69 2.03 5.41 4.64
CA TYR A 69 2.66 4.44 5.54
C TYR A 69 3.86 3.76 4.89
N PHE A 70 3.69 3.22 3.67
CA PHE A 70 4.76 2.53 2.97
C PHE A 70 5.95 3.47 2.67
N GLY A 71 5.67 4.71 2.27
CA GLY A 71 6.70 5.74 2.09
C GLY A 71 7.45 6.05 3.39
N ASP A 72 6.74 6.21 4.49
CA ASP A 72 7.32 6.50 5.81
C ASP A 72 8.19 5.34 6.31
N GLU A 73 7.74 4.10 6.16
CA GLU A 73 8.53 2.90 6.46
C GLU A 73 9.82 2.85 5.63
N PHE A 74 9.75 3.21 4.35
CA PHE A 74 10.92 3.26 3.48
C PHE A 74 11.94 4.32 3.92
N VAL A 75 11.48 5.51 4.30
CA VAL A 75 12.35 6.58 4.80
C VAL A 75 13.00 6.18 6.12
N ASN A 76 12.24 5.53 7.01
CA ASN A 76 12.69 5.17 8.36
C ASN A 76 13.31 3.77 8.47
N ARG A 77 13.46 3.05 7.34
CA ARG A 77 13.96 1.66 7.27
C ARG A 77 13.17 0.69 8.16
N GLY A 78 11.86 0.88 8.24
CA GLY A 78 10.97 0.00 8.96
C GLY A 78 10.63 -1.27 8.16
N ALA A 79 9.92 -2.20 8.81
CA ALA A 79 9.71 -3.55 8.32
C ALA A 79 8.38 -3.73 7.55
N VAL A 80 7.68 -2.64 7.20
CA VAL A 80 6.46 -2.63 6.36
C VAL A 80 5.36 -3.63 6.77
N LYS A 81 5.32 -3.98 8.06
CA LYS A 81 4.50 -5.07 8.63
C LYS A 81 3.02 -4.95 8.31
N HIS A 82 2.53 -3.73 8.07
CA HIS A 82 1.12 -3.47 7.85
C HIS A 82 0.71 -3.44 6.37
N VAL A 83 1.62 -3.61 5.41
CA VAL A 83 1.29 -3.66 3.96
C VAL A 83 0.19 -4.68 3.69
N PHE A 84 0.33 -5.91 4.20
CA PHE A 84 -0.69 -6.94 4.02
C PHE A 84 -2.01 -6.59 4.72
N HIS A 85 -1.98 -5.95 5.89
CA HIS A 85 -3.21 -5.56 6.58
C HIS A 85 -3.97 -4.45 5.85
N TYR A 86 -3.25 -3.47 5.29
CA TYR A 86 -3.86 -2.45 4.42
C TYR A 86 -4.40 -3.08 3.15
N GLY A 87 -3.61 -3.96 2.54
CA GLY A 87 -3.98 -4.73 1.36
C GLY A 87 -5.29 -5.50 1.52
N GLU A 88 -5.37 -6.38 2.53
CA GLU A 88 -6.57 -7.16 2.81
C GLU A 88 -7.77 -6.29 3.18
N ALA A 89 -7.57 -5.18 3.89
CA ALA A 89 -8.65 -4.25 4.19
C ALA A 89 -9.25 -3.64 2.92
N MET A 90 -8.40 -3.23 1.97
CA MET A 90 -8.83 -2.70 0.68
C MET A 90 -9.51 -3.79 -0.16
N LEU A 91 -8.92 -4.98 -0.27
CA LEU A 91 -9.49 -6.08 -1.06
C LEU A 91 -10.80 -6.64 -0.46
N ALA A 92 -10.98 -6.53 0.86
CA ALA A 92 -12.24 -6.87 1.51
C ALA A 92 -13.36 -5.84 1.22
N LEU A 93 -13.00 -4.58 0.95
CA LEU A 93 -13.94 -3.53 0.59
C LEU A 93 -14.25 -3.52 -0.91
N ASP A 94 -13.20 -3.61 -1.73
CA ASP A 94 -13.26 -3.61 -3.18
C ASP A 94 -12.33 -4.69 -3.76
N PRO A 95 -12.84 -5.93 -3.95
CA PRO A 95 -12.09 -6.99 -4.60
C PRO A 95 -11.69 -6.66 -6.05
N ASP A 96 -12.35 -5.70 -6.70
CA ASP A 96 -12.02 -5.29 -8.07
C ASP A 96 -10.88 -4.25 -8.13
N PHE A 97 -10.28 -3.91 -6.98
CA PHE A 97 -9.19 -2.94 -6.91
C PHE A 97 -7.85 -3.56 -7.37
N ARG A 98 -7.78 -3.86 -8.68
CA ARG A 98 -6.63 -4.48 -9.39
C ARG A 98 -5.26 -3.98 -8.91
N ARG A 99 -5.10 -2.66 -8.74
CA ARG A 99 -3.84 -2.03 -8.35
C ARG A 99 -3.32 -2.52 -7.00
N VAL A 100 -4.21 -2.87 -6.07
CA VAL A 100 -3.85 -3.34 -4.73
C VAL A 100 -3.12 -4.68 -4.78
N TYR A 101 -3.56 -5.60 -5.63
CA TYR A 101 -2.89 -6.89 -5.84
C TYR A 101 -1.43 -6.72 -6.26
N ARG A 102 -1.20 -5.90 -7.30
CA ARG A 102 0.15 -5.58 -7.79
C ARG A 102 0.99 -4.88 -6.73
N TRP A 103 0.40 -3.91 -6.04
CA TRP A 103 1.08 -3.17 -4.99
C TRP A 103 1.54 -4.08 -3.85
N ILE A 104 0.73 -5.04 -3.41
CA ILE A 104 1.13 -6.00 -2.38
C ILE A 104 2.27 -6.91 -2.89
N GLY A 105 2.22 -7.31 -4.17
CA GLY A 105 3.31 -8.03 -4.83
C GLY A 105 4.66 -7.33 -4.71
N VAL A 106 4.68 -6.01 -4.90
CA VAL A 106 5.91 -5.21 -4.81
C VAL A 106 6.25 -4.83 -3.37
N ALA A 107 5.30 -4.25 -2.64
CA ALA A 107 5.50 -3.69 -1.31
C ALA A 107 5.70 -4.77 -0.24
N GLY A 108 5.15 -5.96 -0.43
CA GLY A 108 5.36 -7.11 0.44
C GLY A 108 6.72 -7.79 0.22
N VAL A 109 7.21 -7.80 -1.03
CA VAL A 109 8.48 -8.44 -1.37
C VAL A 109 9.65 -7.50 -1.10
N TYR A 110 9.62 -6.29 -1.62
CA TYR A 110 10.76 -5.37 -1.56
C TYR A 110 10.61 -4.43 -0.37
N THR A 111 11.28 -4.76 0.74
CA THR A 111 11.26 -3.95 1.97
C THR A 111 12.65 -3.41 2.32
N PRO A 112 12.74 -2.31 3.10
CA PRO A 112 14.02 -1.74 3.52
C PRO A 112 14.89 -2.68 4.35
N THR A 113 14.26 -3.62 5.06
CA THR A 113 14.92 -4.59 5.95
C THR A 113 15.19 -5.93 5.28
N GLY A 114 14.93 -6.06 3.98
CA GLY A 114 15.04 -7.31 3.22
C GLY A 114 13.69 -7.99 3.00
N SER A 115 13.71 -9.19 2.39
CA SER A 115 12.50 -9.90 1.95
C SER A 115 12.35 -11.21 2.72
N PRO A 116 11.69 -11.22 3.91
CA PRO A 116 11.45 -12.45 4.64
C PRO A 116 10.68 -13.45 3.79
N PRO A 117 11.00 -14.76 3.82
CA PRO A 117 10.28 -15.78 3.03
C PRO A 117 8.76 -15.74 3.26
N GLU A 118 8.33 -15.57 4.51
CA GLU A 118 6.92 -15.42 4.88
C GLU A 118 6.21 -14.26 4.17
N PHE A 119 6.90 -13.16 3.89
CA PHE A 119 6.32 -12.02 3.20
C PHE A 119 6.20 -12.30 1.71
N VAL A 120 7.20 -12.95 1.11
CA VAL A 120 7.17 -13.39 -0.29
C VAL A 120 6.02 -14.37 -0.51
N GLU A 121 5.84 -15.35 0.38
CA GLU A 121 4.72 -16.29 0.34
C GLU A 121 3.36 -15.58 0.41
N ARG A 122 3.19 -14.65 1.36
CA ARG A 122 1.94 -13.87 1.46
C ARG A 122 1.69 -12.99 0.24
N ALA A 123 2.73 -12.41 -0.35
CA ALA A 123 2.62 -11.64 -1.58
C ALA A 123 2.17 -12.52 -2.75
N ILE A 124 2.73 -13.73 -2.88
CA ILE A 124 2.33 -14.71 -3.89
C ILE A 124 0.86 -15.12 -3.71
N ASP A 125 0.41 -15.38 -2.49
CA ASP A 125 -1.00 -15.73 -2.23
C ASP A 125 -1.97 -14.63 -2.65
N VAL A 126 -1.56 -13.37 -2.48
CA VAL A 126 -2.33 -12.23 -2.97
C VAL A 126 -2.30 -12.18 -4.50
N LEU A 127 -1.13 -12.32 -5.12
CA LEU A 127 -0.97 -12.30 -6.57
C LEU A 127 -1.75 -13.43 -7.25
N ARG A 128 -1.78 -14.64 -6.68
CA ARG A 128 -2.61 -15.77 -7.13
C ARG A 128 -4.08 -15.40 -7.18
N ARG A 129 -4.64 -14.84 -6.09
CA ARG A 129 -6.02 -14.33 -6.06
C ARG A 129 -6.25 -13.23 -7.10
N GLY A 130 -5.23 -12.41 -7.37
CA GLY A 130 -5.25 -11.40 -8.43
C GLY A 130 -5.39 -12.04 -9.81
N VAL A 131 -4.55 -13.01 -10.15
CA VAL A 131 -4.61 -13.74 -11.43
C VAL A 131 -5.92 -14.51 -11.59
N GLU A 132 -6.41 -15.15 -10.52
CA GLU A 132 -7.71 -15.83 -10.54
C GLU A 132 -8.88 -14.87 -10.83
N ARG A 133 -8.85 -13.67 -10.25
CA ARG A 133 -9.89 -12.67 -10.45
C ARG A 133 -9.78 -11.95 -11.80
N PHE A 134 -8.55 -11.76 -12.28
CA PHE A 134 -8.25 -11.05 -13.53
C PHE A 134 -7.44 -11.94 -14.50
N PRO A 135 -8.03 -13.02 -15.04
CA PRO A 135 -7.31 -14.01 -15.83
C PRO A 135 -6.74 -13.48 -17.15
N ASN A 136 -7.26 -12.35 -17.65
CA ASN A 136 -6.80 -11.70 -18.88
C ASN A 136 -5.83 -10.53 -18.61
N ASP A 137 -5.34 -10.40 -17.38
CA ASP A 137 -4.39 -9.37 -17.00
C ASP A 137 -2.96 -9.89 -17.05
N GLY A 138 -2.28 -9.57 -18.15
CA GLY A 138 -0.89 -9.99 -18.37
C GLY A 138 0.06 -9.45 -17.31
N ASP A 139 -0.17 -8.26 -16.76
CA ASP A 139 0.71 -7.68 -15.74
C ASP A 139 0.62 -8.46 -14.42
N LEU A 140 -0.59 -8.87 -14.01
CA LEU A 140 -0.75 -9.69 -12.80
C LEU A 140 -0.17 -11.08 -12.98
N ALA A 141 -0.30 -11.66 -14.18
CA ALA A 141 0.36 -12.92 -14.51
C ALA A 141 1.89 -12.77 -14.47
N TRP A 142 2.43 -11.67 -15.00
CA TRP A 142 3.86 -11.38 -14.92
C TRP A 142 4.32 -11.24 -13.47
N ASP A 143 3.65 -10.40 -12.67
CA ASP A 143 4.00 -10.16 -11.28
C ASP A 143 3.99 -11.49 -10.49
N ALA A 144 2.96 -12.33 -10.65
CA ALA A 144 2.88 -13.65 -10.00
C ALA A 144 4.01 -14.59 -10.42
N GLY A 145 4.25 -14.72 -11.73
CA GLY A 145 5.30 -15.58 -12.28
C GLY A 145 6.69 -15.13 -11.85
N ALA A 146 6.96 -13.82 -11.89
CA ALA A 146 8.23 -13.22 -11.52
C ALA A 146 8.54 -13.42 -10.05
N THR A 147 7.57 -13.17 -9.16
CA THR A 147 7.78 -13.40 -7.73
C THR A 147 8.03 -14.88 -7.42
N LEU A 148 7.33 -15.82 -8.08
CA LEU A 148 7.59 -17.26 -7.91
C LEU A 148 9.01 -17.65 -8.36
N ILE A 149 9.39 -17.27 -9.59
CA ILE A 149 10.64 -17.73 -10.22
C ILE A 149 11.87 -17.03 -9.65
N TYR A 150 11.79 -15.73 -9.41
CA TYR A 150 12.96 -14.92 -9.06
C TYR A 150 13.08 -14.67 -7.55
N GLU A 151 11.97 -14.69 -6.80
CA GLU A 151 11.99 -14.34 -5.38
C GLU A 151 11.79 -15.56 -4.48
N LEU A 152 10.83 -16.45 -4.77
CA LEU A 152 10.58 -17.61 -3.90
C LEU A 152 11.53 -18.78 -4.19
N VAL A 153 11.49 -19.32 -5.41
CA VAL A 153 12.22 -20.55 -5.79
C VAL A 153 13.73 -20.50 -5.53
N PRO A 154 14.45 -19.38 -5.75
CA PRO A 154 15.89 -19.31 -5.49
C PRO A 154 16.23 -19.33 -3.99
N ASN A 155 15.29 -18.90 -3.14
CA ASN A 155 15.46 -18.82 -1.69
C ASN A 155 15.00 -20.08 -0.95
N LEU A 156 14.38 -21.05 -1.64
CA LEU A 156 14.03 -22.36 -1.07
C LEU A 156 15.24 -23.31 -0.99
N PRO A 157 15.24 -24.27 -0.04
CA PRO A 157 16.19 -25.38 -0.01
C PRO A 157 16.26 -26.13 -1.34
N ARG A 158 17.43 -26.69 -1.67
CA ARG A 158 17.63 -27.35 -2.98
C ARG A 158 16.79 -28.62 -3.15
N ASP A 159 16.53 -29.31 -2.04
CA ASP A 159 15.79 -30.55 -1.88
C ASP A 159 14.31 -30.32 -1.50
N ASP A 160 13.86 -29.07 -1.50
CA ASP A 160 12.47 -28.74 -1.22
C ASP A 160 11.52 -29.45 -2.23
N PRO A 161 10.55 -30.25 -1.75
CA PRO A 161 9.68 -31.05 -2.61
C PRO A 161 8.76 -30.20 -3.50
N ASP A 162 8.46 -28.96 -3.09
CA ASP A 162 7.58 -28.06 -3.83
C ASP A 162 8.31 -27.27 -4.91
N ARG A 163 9.64 -27.33 -4.96
CA ARG A 163 10.46 -26.48 -5.84
C ARG A 163 10.11 -26.63 -7.32
N GLU A 164 9.96 -27.86 -7.80
CA GLU A 164 9.60 -28.11 -9.21
C GLU A 164 8.16 -27.71 -9.52
N ARG A 165 7.24 -27.91 -8.57
CA ARG A 165 5.84 -27.47 -8.69
C ARG A 165 5.75 -25.95 -8.80
N LEU A 166 6.43 -25.22 -7.91
CA LEU A 166 6.43 -23.75 -7.88
C LEU A 166 7.10 -23.16 -9.12
N LYS A 167 8.16 -23.78 -9.64
CA LYS A 167 8.74 -23.39 -10.94
C LYS A 167 7.77 -23.59 -12.09
N ALA A 168 7.08 -24.73 -12.13
CA ALA A 168 6.11 -25.02 -13.18
C ALA A 168 4.96 -23.99 -13.16
N GLU A 169 4.43 -23.69 -11.97
CA GLU A 169 3.42 -22.66 -11.75
C GLU A 169 3.91 -21.27 -12.20
N GLY A 170 5.11 -20.87 -11.79
CA GLY A 170 5.70 -19.61 -12.21
C GLY A 170 5.84 -19.52 -13.73
N ASN A 171 6.28 -20.59 -14.38
CA ASN A 171 6.42 -20.65 -15.84
C ASN A 171 5.06 -20.56 -16.54
N GLU A 172 4.01 -21.17 -16.00
CA GLU A 172 2.65 -21.05 -16.53
C GLU A 172 2.17 -19.59 -16.52
N HIS A 173 2.40 -18.89 -15.41
CA HIS A 173 2.10 -17.47 -15.30
C HIS A 173 2.93 -16.62 -16.27
N MET A 174 4.23 -16.90 -16.43
CA MET A 174 5.08 -16.22 -17.42
C MET A 174 4.60 -16.43 -18.85
N MET A 175 4.18 -17.65 -19.20
CA MET A 175 3.62 -17.95 -20.50
C MET A 175 2.29 -17.22 -20.73
N ALA A 176 1.43 -17.13 -19.70
CA ALA A 176 0.19 -16.36 -19.78
C ALA A 176 0.48 -14.87 -19.97
N ALA A 177 1.43 -14.30 -19.22
CA ALA A 177 1.86 -12.91 -19.38
C ALA A 177 2.34 -12.62 -20.80
N ALA A 178 3.22 -13.46 -21.35
CA ALA A 178 3.74 -13.31 -22.71
C ALA A 178 2.62 -13.38 -23.78
N ARG A 179 1.65 -14.29 -23.63
CA ARG A 179 0.48 -14.37 -24.53
C ARG A 179 -0.40 -13.13 -24.49
N LEU A 180 -0.47 -12.48 -23.33
CA LEU A 180 -1.24 -11.27 -23.10
C LEU A 180 -0.45 -9.99 -23.41
N GLY A 181 0.81 -10.12 -23.87
CA GLY A 181 1.66 -8.99 -24.25
C GLY A 181 2.26 -8.22 -23.07
N ALA A 182 2.34 -8.84 -21.89
CA ALA A 182 3.02 -8.29 -20.72
C ALA A 182 4.43 -8.88 -20.56
N GLY A 183 5.34 -8.08 -20.00
CA GLY A 183 6.76 -8.41 -19.80
C GLY A 183 7.61 -7.17 -19.61
#